data_AF-A0A851JTD6-F1
#
_entry.id   AF-A0A851JTD6-F1
#
_cell.length_a   1.000
_cell.length_b   1.000
_cell.length_c   1.000
_cell.angle_alpha   90.00
_cell.angle_beta   90.00
_cell.angle_gamma   90.00
#
_symmetry.space_group_name_H-M   'P 1'
#
loop_
_entity.id
_entity.type
_entity.pdbx_description
1 polymer ?
#
loop_
_entity_poly.entity_id
_entity_poly.type
_entity_poly.pdbx_seq_one_letter_code
_entity_poly.pdbx_strand_id
1 'polypeptide(L)'
;DIDDVGHKYYLELELEDVLDKDRPVTCTAEVLYPLGSKASAADVQVTVQGELRSTEEADKEFYDRIRSLEKELVAENIPDSHGKVPPELEPIHLLAWAASGYVIWQNSTENTHFHLAQVQHVKQVKRSDEDLQFDFVLLLHEMVSQEVLPWELSVLWQPGRGARVCRCQGPGAGS
;
A
#
# COMPACT_ATOMS: atom_id res chain seq x y z
N ASP A 1 -0.88 20.68 -19.47
CA ASP A 1 -2.12 20.11 -20.04
C ASP A 1 -1.84 19.46 -21.36
N ILE A 2 -2.49 18.33 -21.63
CA ILE A 2 -2.45 17.62 -22.91
C ILE A 2 -3.88 17.59 -23.43
N ASP A 3 -4.13 18.28 -24.55
CA ASP A 3 -5.45 18.40 -25.18
C ASP A 3 -6.12 17.02 -25.35
N ASP A 4 -7.38 16.92 -24.93
CA ASP A 4 -8.21 15.71 -24.96
C ASP A 4 -7.65 14.49 -24.20
N VAL A 5 -6.57 14.63 -23.44
CA VAL A 5 -5.93 13.52 -22.71
C VAL A 5 -5.97 13.71 -21.21
N GLY A 6 -5.44 14.82 -20.68
CA GLY A 6 -5.38 15.00 -19.23
C GLY A 6 -4.40 16.08 -18.74
N HIS A 7 -4.28 16.14 -17.43
CA HIS A 7 -3.30 16.98 -16.74
C HIS A 7 -2.08 16.13 -16.38
N LYS A 8 -0.94 16.44 -17.01
CA LYS A 8 0.33 15.76 -16.76
C LYS A 8 1.25 16.62 -15.89
N TYR A 9 1.76 16.00 -14.84
CA TYR A 9 2.67 16.58 -13.87
C TYR A 9 4.04 15.95 -13.99
N TYR A 10 5.07 16.78 -13.89
CA TYR A 10 6.47 16.37 -13.85
C TYR A 10 7.02 16.76 -12.49
N LEU A 11 7.52 15.78 -11.74
CA LEU A 11 7.95 15.95 -10.37
C LEU A 11 9.41 15.50 -10.25
N GLU A 12 10.19 16.27 -9.50
CA GLU A 12 11.49 15.88 -8.99
C GLU A 12 11.40 15.91 -7.46
N LEU A 13 11.68 14.77 -6.84
CA LEU A 13 11.41 14.48 -5.44
C LEU A 13 12.64 13.82 -4.81
N GLU A 14 12.76 13.98 -3.50
CA GLU A 14 13.67 13.19 -2.68
C GLU A 14 12.83 12.17 -1.90
N LEU A 15 13.20 10.89 -1.99
CA LEU A 15 12.53 9.80 -1.31
C LEU A 15 13.42 9.30 -0.17
N GLU A 16 12.85 9.25 1.04
CA GLU A 16 13.45 8.58 2.19
C GLU A 16 12.82 7.19 2.35
N ASP A 17 13.66 6.16 2.48
CA ASP A 17 13.20 4.83 2.84
C ASP A 17 12.87 4.80 4.34
N VAL A 18 11.69 4.30 4.70
CA VAL A 18 11.26 4.15 6.10
C VAL A 18 12.24 3.27 6.91
N LEU A 19 12.93 2.34 6.25
CA LEU A 19 13.92 1.43 6.83
C LEU A 19 15.38 1.92 6.72
N ASP A 20 15.63 3.00 5.98
CA ASP A 20 16.96 3.58 5.76
C ASP A 20 16.89 5.10 5.52
N LYS A 21 16.53 5.84 6.58
CA LYS A 21 16.30 7.29 6.53
C LYS A 21 17.57 8.11 6.27
N ASP A 22 18.74 7.53 6.48
CA ASP A 22 20.02 8.23 6.34
C ASP A 22 20.52 8.28 4.88
N ARG A 23 19.80 7.62 3.95
CA ARG A 23 20.19 7.50 2.54
C ARG A 23 19.03 7.87 1.61
N PRO A 24 18.63 9.15 1.58
CA PRO A 24 17.63 9.60 0.63
C PRO A 24 18.10 9.38 -0.81
N VAL A 25 17.14 9.08 -1.70
CA VAL A 25 17.37 8.90 -3.14
C VAL A 25 16.58 9.92 -3.94
N THR A 26 17.17 10.43 -5.02
CA THR A 26 16.44 11.32 -5.93
C THR A 26 15.52 10.50 -6.83
N CYS A 27 14.33 11.01 -7.06
CA CYS A 27 13.30 10.40 -7.88
C CYS A 27 12.71 11.44 -8.83
N THR A 28 12.56 11.06 -10.10
CA THR A 28 11.70 11.80 -11.04
C THR A 28 10.44 11.00 -11.32
N ALA A 29 9.31 11.69 -11.39
CA ALA A 29 8.03 11.07 -11.68
C ALA A 29 7.23 11.88 -12.70
N GLU A 30 6.53 11.17 -13.56
CA GLU A 30 5.52 11.71 -14.45
C GLU A 30 4.17 11.13 -14.05
N VAL A 31 3.19 11.99 -13.77
CA VAL A 31 1.84 11.58 -13.36
C VAL A 31 0.83 12.23 -14.29
N LEU A 32 0.03 11.43 -15.00
CA LEU A 32 -1.03 11.89 -15.87
C LEU A 32 -2.39 11.52 -15.28
N TYR A 33 -3.16 12.54 -14.90
CA TYR A 33 -4.57 12.39 -14.56
C TYR A 33 -5.42 12.53 -15.84
N PRO A 34 -6.13 11.48 -16.27
CA PRO A 34 -6.88 11.49 -17.53
C PRO A 34 -8.15 12.35 -17.45
N LEU A 35 -8.46 13.05 -18.55
CA LEU A 35 -9.73 13.76 -18.76
C LEU A 35 -10.85 12.75 -19.06
N GLY A 36 -11.98 12.83 -18.35
CA GLY A 36 -13.22 12.15 -18.74
C GLY A 36 -13.95 11.37 -17.66
N SER A 37 -15.18 10.93 -17.98
CA SER A 37 -16.14 10.30 -17.06
C SER A 37 -15.87 8.82 -16.74
N LYS A 38 -14.83 8.21 -17.33
CA LYS A 38 -14.38 6.88 -16.96
C LYS A 38 -13.28 7.05 -15.93
N ALA A 39 -13.58 6.70 -14.68
CA ALA A 39 -12.60 6.63 -13.61
C ALA A 39 -11.52 5.59 -13.99
N SER A 40 -10.44 6.06 -14.60
CA SER A 40 -9.22 5.29 -14.81
C SER A 40 -8.14 5.84 -13.89
N ALA A 41 -7.34 4.93 -13.33
CA ALA A 41 -6.18 5.28 -12.53
C ALA A 41 -5.25 6.24 -13.30
N ALA A 42 -4.53 7.08 -12.55
CA ALA A 42 -3.50 7.93 -13.14
C ALA A 42 -2.43 7.07 -13.83
N ASP A 43 -1.90 7.54 -14.96
CA ASP A 43 -0.71 6.92 -15.56
C ASP A 43 0.53 7.47 -14.88
N VAL A 44 1.38 6.59 -14.36
CA VAL A 44 2.50 6.94 -13.49
C VAL A 44 3.78 6.28 -14.01
N GLN A 45 4.79 7.10 -14.28
CA GLN A 45 6.13 6.66 -14.60
C GLN A 45 7.09 7.22 -13.55
N VAL A 46 7.97 6.36 -13.05
CA VAL A 46 8.91 6.72 -11.97
C VAL A 46 10.30 6.25 -12.35
N THR A 47 11.29 7.12 -12.15
CA THR A 47 12.71 6.78 -12.24
C THR A 47 13.38 7.14 -10.94
N VAL A 48 13.97 6.14 -10.28
CA VAL A 48 14.72 6.32 -9.03
C VAL A 48 16.21 6.33 -9.35
N GLN A 49 16.94 7.32 -8.85
CA GLN A 49 18.39 7.46 -8.99
C GLN A 49 19.07 7.06 -7.69
N GLY A 50 19.73 5.91 -7.69
CA GLY A 50 20.41 5.36 -6.52
C GLY A 50 19.97 3.92 -6.26
N GLU A 51 20.47 3.36 -5.15
CA GLU A 51 20.11 2.01 -4.70
C GLU A 51 19.35 2.11 -3.38
N LEU A 52 18.17 1.50 -3.34
CA LEU A 52 17.41 1.30 -2.12
C LEU A 52 18.01 0.17 -1.30
N ARG A 53 17.78 0.18 0.01
CA ARG A 53 18.25 -0.87 0.90
C ARG A 53 17.60 -2.21 0.55
N SER A 54 18.40 -3.27 0.53
CA SER A 54 17.86 -4.63 0.40
C SER A 54 17.14 -5.06 1.68
N THR A 55 15.95 -5.64 1.52
CA THR A 55 15.13 -6.22 2.60
C THR A 55 15.07 -7.75 2.56
N GLU A 56 15.83 -8.41 1.67
CA GLU A 56 15.69 -9.83 1.37
C GLU A 56 15.76 -10.76 2.61
N GLU A 57 16.72 -10.52 3.50
CA GLU A 57 16.88 -11.31 4.73
C GLU A 57 15.70 -11.12 5.70
N ALA A 58 15.29 -9.87 5.92
CA ALA A 58 14.18 -9.52 6.79
C ALA A 58 12.83 -10.04 6.25
N ASP A 59 12.63 -9.93 4.93
CA ASP A 59 11.46 -10.47 4.24
C ASP A 59 11.43 -12.01 4.35
N LYS A 60 12.58 -12.67 4.19
CA LYS A 60 12.66 -14.11 4.37
C LYS A 60 12.34 -14.54 5.81
N GLU A 61 12.90 -13.85 6.80
CA GLU A 61 12.61 -14.13 8.22
C GLU A 61 11.13 -13.96 8.53
N PHE A 62 10.53 -12.87 8.05
CA PHE A 62 9.10 -12.62 8.21
C PHE A 62 8.25 -13.72 7.56
N TYR A 63 8.60 -14.13 6.34
CA TYR A 63 7.92 -15.22 5.63
C TYR A 63 7.99 -16.55 6.41
N ASP A 64 9.19 -16.96 6.83
CA ASP A 64 9.40 -18.20 7.58
C ASP A 64 8.65 -18.18 8.93
N ARG A 65 8.63 -17.02 9.61
CA ARG A 65 7.89 -16.82 10.85
C ARG A 65 6.39 -17.03 10.64
N ILE A 66 5.78 -16.36 9.64
CA ILE A 66 4.34 -16.50 9.38
C ILE A 66 3.98 -17.94 8.96
N ARG A 67 4.86 -18.61 8.21
CA ARG A 67 4.68 -20.01 7.79
C ARG A 67 4.71 -21.01 8.94
N SER A 68 5.44 -20.70 10.01
CA SER A 68 5.61 -21.57 11.18
C SER A 68 4.58 -21.35 12.29
N LEU A 69 3.68 -20.36 12.14
CA LEU A 69 2.63 -20.11 13.13
C LEU A 69 1.67 -21.31 13.23
N GLU A 70 1.38 -21.75 14.46
CA GLU A 70 0.40 -22.82 14.72
C GLU A 70 -1.05 -22.41 14.37
N LYS A 71 -1.33 -21.10 14.47
CA LYS A 71 -2.62 -20.49 14.18
C LYS A 71 -2.42 -19.31 13.23
N GLU A 72 -3.43 -19.07 12.41
CA GLU A 72 -3.46 -17.92 11.50
C GLU A 72 -3.26 -16.61 12.26
N LEU A 73 -2.40 -15.74 11.72
CA LEU A 73 -2.25 -14.39 12.23
C LEU A 73 -3.59 -13.65 12.14
N VAL A 74 -4.04 -13.07 13.25
CA VAL A 74 -5.18 -12.16 13.31
C VAL A 74 -4.76 -10.98 14.18
N ALA A 75 -4.96 -9.77 13.68
CA ALA A 75 -4.67 -8.55 14.42
C ALA A 75 -5.61 -7.42 14.00
N GLU A 76 -5.75 -6.42 14.87
CA GLU A 76 -6.70 -5.32 14.70
C GLU A 76 -6.07 -4.02 15.19
N ASN A 77 -6.57 -2.90 14.65
CA ASN A 77 -6.22 -1.54 15.07
C ASN A 77 -4.70 -1.28 15.08
N ILE A 78 -4.07 -1.33 13.90
CA ILE A 78 -2.63 -1.10 13.72
C ILE A 78 -2.41 0.15 12.84
N PRO A 79 -1.84 1.25 13.34
CA PRO A 79 -1.48 1.49 14.73
C PRO A 79 -2.69 1.58 15.67
N ASP A 80 -2.45 1.43 16.98
CA ASP A 80 -3.48 1.63 18.00
C ASP A 80 -3.90 3.10 18.14
N SER A 81 -4.83 3.40 19.06
CA SER A 81 -5.32 4.76 19.29
C SER A 81 -4.26 5.75 19.79
N HIS A 82 -3.07 5.28 20.15
CA HIS A 82 -1.92 6.08 20.58
C HIS A 82 -0.83 6.14 19.49
N GLY A 83 -1.11 5.64 18.28
CA GLY A 83 -0.14 5.61 17.18
C GLY A 83 0.92 4.53 17.30
N LYS A 84 0.73 3.52 18.16
CA LYS A 84 1.73 2.48 18.40
C LYS A 84 1.50 1.26 17.51
N VAL A 85 2.58 0.75 16.93
CA VAL A 85 2.64 -0.52 16.22
C VAL A 85 3.51 -1.48 17.03
N PRO A 86 3.01 -2.65 17.45
CA PRO A 86 3.85 -3.68 18.07
C PRO A 86 4.95 -4.12 17.09
N PRO A 87 6.23 -4.26 17.52
CA PRO A 87 7.33 -4.63 16.63
C PRO A 87 7.06 -5.90 15.81
N GLU A 88 6.38 -6.88 16.41
CA GLU A 88 6.02 -8.13 15.75
C GLU A 88 5.00 -7.95 14.60
N LEU A 89 4.26 -6.84 14.57
CA LEU A 89 3.28 -6.49 13.54
C LEU A 89 3.79 -5.41 12.58
N GLU A 90 4.98 -4.86 12.80
CA GLU A 90 5.57 -3.85 11.92
C GLU A 90 5.68 -4.32 10.46
N PRO A 91 6.15 -5.56 10.14
CA PRO A 91 6.15 -6.04 8.76
C PRO A 91 4.76 -6.15 8.14
N ILE A 92 3.74 -6.49 8.94
CA ILE A 92 2.33 -6.56 8.49
C ILE A 92 1.81 -5.15 8.19
N HIS A 93 2.14 -4.17 9.04
CA HIS A 93 1.78 -2.78 8.83
C HIS A 93 2.45 -2.21 7.57
N LEU A 94 3.74 -2.48 7.35
CA LEU A 94 4.46 -2.06 6.14
C LEU A 94 3.90 -2.73 4.88
N LEU A 95 3.54 -4.02 4.95
CA LEU A 95 2.87 -4.71 3.84
C LEU A 95 1.49 -4.08 3.53
N ALA A 96 0.72 -3.74 4.56
CA ALA A 96 -0.54 -3.03 4.40
C ALA A 96 -0.36 -1.63 3.80
N TRP A 97 0.70 -0.91 4.21
CA TRP A 97 1.05 0.39 3.66
C TRP A 97 1.43 0.31 2.18
N ALA A 98 2.28 -0.66 1.79
CA ALA A 98 2.60 -0.93 0.40
C ALA A 98 1.35 -1.30 -0.42
N ALA A 99 0.47 -2.17 0.11
CA ALA A 99 -0.78 -2.53 -0.54
C ALA A 99 -1.77 -1.35 -0.67
N SER A 100 -1.79 -0.46 0.32
CA SER A 100 -2.60 0.77 0.28
C SER A 100 -2.19 1.69 -0.87
N GLY A 101 -0.90 1.70 -1.24
CA GLY A 101 -0.39 2.45 -2.39
C GLY A 101 -1.10 2.08 -3.70
N TYR A 102 -1.42 0.80 -3.91
CA TYR A 102 -2.21 0.37 -5.07
C TYR A 102 -3.64 0.96 -5.03
N VAL A 103 -4.31 0.91 -3.87
CA VAL A 103 -5.67 1.46 -3.74
C VAL A 103 -5.68 2.96 -3.96
N ILE A 104 -4.73 3.67 -3.33
CA ILE A 104 -4.57 5.12 -3.48
C ILE A 104 -4.34 5.45 -4.96
N TRP A 105 -3.36 4.82 -5.60
CA TRP A 105 -3.07 5.05 -7.01
C TRP A 105 -4.28 4.82 -7.93
N GLN A 106 -5.03 3.74 -7.70
CA GLN A 106 -6.18 3.40 -8.54
C GLN A 106 -7.38 4.35 -8.37
N ASN A 107 -7.47 5.07 -7.24
CA ASN A 107 -8.62 5.90 -6.91
C ASN A 107 -8.29 7.40 -6.80
N SER A 108 -7.02 7.78 -6.94
CA SER A 108 -6.59 9.18 -6.88
C SER A 108 -7.06 9.98 -8.10
N THR A 109 -7.55 11.18 -7.81
CA THR A 109 -7.78 12.27 -8.76
C THR A 109 -7.00 13.50 -8.31
N GLU A 110 -6.99 14.56 -9.12
CA GLU A 110 -6.39 15.85 -8.75
C GLU A 110 -7.01 16.48 -7.49
N ASN A 111 -8.22 16.05 -7.10
CA ASN A 111 -8.97 16.59 -5.96
C ASN A 111 -8.99 15.66 -4.74
N THR A 112 -8.14 14.64 -4.70
CA THR A 112 -8.05 13.69 -3.58
C THR A 112 -6.64 13.61 -3.04
N HIS A 113 -6.52 13.39 -1.74
CA HIS A 113 -5.25 13.14 -1.07
C HIS A 113 -5.44 12.07 0.01
N PHE A 114 -5.24 10.81 -0.39
CA PHE A 114 -5.41 9.67 0.51
C PHE A 114 -4.14 9.36 1.32
N HIS A 115 -4.35 8.91 2.55
CA HIS A 115 -3.31 8.33 3.40
C HIS A 115 -3.84 7.10 4.14
N LEU A 116 -3.00 6.09 4.38
CA LEU A 116 -3.37 4.96 5.24
C LEU A 116 -3.43 5.43 6.69
N ALA A 117 -4.63 5.54 7.26
CA ALA A 117 -4.80 5.91 8.66
C ALA A 117 -4.57 4.72 9.59
N GLN A 118 -5.12 3.56 9.23
CA GLN A 118 -5.09 2.38 10.09
C GLN A 118 -5.36 1.09 9.32
N VAL A 119 -4.73 0.00 9.76
CA VAL A 119 -5.22 -1.36 9.52
C VAL A 119 -6.25 -1.65 10.60
N GLN A 120 -7.53 -1.57 10.25
CA GLN A 120 -8.62 -1.88 11.18
C GLN A 120 -8.61 -3.36 11.56
N HIS A 121 -8.42 -4.24 10.56
CA HIS A 121 -8.34 -5.68 10.75
C HIS A 121 -7.41 -6.32 9.72
N VAL A 122 -6.69 -7.36 10.13
CA VAL A 122 -5.94 -8.24 9.24
C VAL A 122 -6.10 -9.68 9.68
N LYS A 123 -6.31 -10.57 8.71
CA LYS A 123 -6.37 -12.01 8.92
C LYS A 123 -5.56 -12.74 7.86
N GLN A 124 -4.67 -13.61 8.29
CA GLN A 124 -4.01 -14.56 7.41
C GLN A 124 -5.02 -15.61 6.92
N VAL A 125 -5.00 -15.88 5.62
CA VAL A 125 -5.79 -16.95 4.99
C VAL A 125 -4.89 -18.16 4.79
N LYS A 126 -5.34 -19.34 5.25
CA LYS A 126 -4.62 -20.59 5.02
C LYS A 126 -4.53 -20.91 3.54
N ARG A 127 -3.31 -21.26 3.12
CA ARG A 127 -2.99 -21.68 1.75
C ARG A 127 -2.08 -22.89 1.77
N SER A 128 -2.17 -23.68 0.71
CA SER A 128 -1.32 -24.85 0.49
C SER A 128 -0.11 -24.57 -0.41
N ASP A 129 -0.13 -23.46 -1.15
CA ASP A 129 0.98 -23.02 -2.01
C ASP A 129 1.98 -22.14 -1.24
N GLU A 130 2.96 -21.59 -1.94
CA GLU A 130 4.05 -20.79 -1.36
C GLU A 130 3.67 -19.32 -1.09
N ASP A 131 2.51 -18.85 -1.55
CA ASP A 131 2.11 -17.46 -1.29
C ASP A 131 1.49 -17.33 0.11
N LEU A 132 1.87 -16.29 0.84
CA LEU A 132 1.09 -15.85 2.00
C LEU A 132 -0.09 -15.02 1.51
N GLN A 133 -1.25 -15.19 2.15
CA GLN A 133 -2.41 -14.35 1.89
C GLN A 133 -2.88 -13.70 3.17
N PHE A 134 -3.20 -12.42 3.05
CA PHE A 134 -3.78 -11.61 4.10
C PHE A 134 -5.02 -10.88 3.57
N ASP A 135 -6.12 -11.04 4.29
CA ASP A 135 -7.32 -10.24 4.08
C ASP A 135 -7.26 -9.06 5.07
N PHE A 136 -7.23 -7.85 4.52
CA PHE A 136 -7.12 -6.60 5.25
C PHE A 136 -8.44 -5.81 5.17
N VAL A 137 -8.74 -5.10 6.25
CA VAL A 137 -9.63 -3.94 6.25
C VAL A 137 -8.77 -2.73 6.58
N LEU A 138 -8.53 -1.88 5.59
CA LEU A 138 -7.75 -0.65 5.71
C LEU A 138 -8.69 0.54 5.86
N LEU A 139 -8.31 1.50 6.71
CA LEU A 139 -8.95 2.81 6.79
C LEU A 139 -8.06 3.82 6.08
N LEU A 140 -8.54 4.37 4.97
CA LEU A 140 -7.86 5.47 4.29
C LEU A 140 -8.51 6.79 4.68
N HIS A 141 -7.70 7.75 5.09
CA HIS A 141 -8.13 9.12 5.32
C HIS A 141 -7.96 9.91 4.02
N GLU A 142 -9.05 10.42 3.48
CA GLU A 142 -9.05 11.34 2.36
C GLU A 142 -8.98 12.77 2.92
N MET A 143 -7.81 13.40 2.79
CA MET A 143 -7.48 14.64 3.47
C MET A 143 -8.25 15.86 2.92
N VAL A 144 -8.77 15.82 1.70
CA VAL A 144 -9.49 16.97 1.12
C VAL A 144 -10.90 17.08 1.72
N SER A 145 -11.61 15.96 1.80
CA SER A 145 -12.98 15.82 2.35
C SER A 145 -13.00 15.56 3.86
N GLN A 146 -11.87 15.16 4.45
CA GLN A 146 -11.74 14.71 5.85
C GLN A 146 -12.51 13.41 6.16
N GLU A 147 -12.82 12.60 5.14
CA GLU A 147 -13.49 11.32 5.32
C GLU A 147 -12.50 10.19 5.65
N VAL A 148 -12.90 9.30 6.56
CA VAL A 148 -12.18 8.04 6.82
C VAL A 148 -13.00 6.90 6.24
N LEU A 149 -12.44 6.25 5.24
CA LEU A 149 -13.14 5.33 4.35
C LEU A 149 -12.55 3.91 4.48
N PRO A 150 -13.39 2.89 4.70
CA PRO A 150 -12.94 1.51 4.79
C PRO A 150 -12.73 0.90 3.40
N TRP A 151 -11.63 0.17 3.24
CA TRP A 151 -11.32 -0.65 2.06
C TRP A 151 -10.99 -2.08 2.48
N GLU A 152 -11.63 -3.04 1.81
CA GLU A 152 -11.31 -4.46 1.95
C GLU A 152 -10.34 -4.89 0.86
N LEU A 153 -9.23 -5.51 1.24
CA LEU A 153 -8.22 -6.01 0.31
C LEU A 153 -7.87 -7.45 0.62
N SER A 154 -7.63 -8.25 -0.42
CA SER A 154 -6.91 -9.52 -0.30
C SER A 154 -5.56 -9.37 -0.98
N VAL A 155 -4.49 -9.55 -0.21
CA VAL A 155 -3.10 -9.38 -0.66
C VAL A 155 -2.40 -10.74 -0.66
N LEU A 156 -1.79 -11.10 -1.79
CA LEU A 156 -0.82 -12.18 -1.88
C LEU A 156 0.58 -11.61 -1.77
N TRP A 157 1.43 -12.28 -1.00
CA TRP A 157 2.81 -11.86 -0.83
C TRP A 157 3.76 -13.05 -0.69
N GLN A 158 4.91 -12.94 -1.35
CA GLN A 158 6.04 -13.85 -1.19
C GLN A 158 7.33 -13.05 -1.44
N PRO A 159 8.41 -13.24 -0.65
CA PRO A 159 9.61 -12.41 -0.73
C PRO A 159 10.19 -12.22 -2.14
N GLY A 160 10.21 -13.27 -2.97
CA GLY A 160 10.76 -13.21 -4.33
C GLY A 160 9.77 -12.74 -5.42
N ARG A 161 8.47 -12.64 -5.11
CA ARG A 161 7.42 -12.19 -6.05
C ARG A 161 6.81 -10.83 -5.69
N GLY A 162 7.08 -10.33 -4.47
CA GLY A 162 6.51 -9.09 -3.97
C GLY A 162 5.05 -9.21 -3.56
N ALA A 163 4.40 -8.06 -3.35
CA ALA A 163 3.00 -7.95 -2.97
C ALA A 163 2.09 -7.79 -4.20
N ARG A 164 0.93 -8.45 -4.18
CA ARG A 164 -0.10 -8.33 -5.20
C ARG A 164 -1.48 -8.24 -4.58
N VAL A 165 -2.19 -7.14 -4.84
CA VAL A 165 -3.60 -6.99 -4.47
C VAL A 165 -4.47 -7.78 -5.44
N CYS A 166 -5.15 -8.81 -4.96
CA CYS A 166 -5.96 -9.73 -5.78
C CYS A 166 -7.44 -9.38 -5.78
N ARG A 167 -7.93 -8.80 -4.68
CA ARG A 167 -9.28 -8.26 -4.55
C ARG A 167 -9.15 -6.93 -3.83
N CYS A 168 -9.90 -5.95 -4.28
CA CYS A 168 -10.02 -4.65 -3.65
C CYS A 168 -11.49 -4.23 -3.74
N GLN A 169 -12.07 -3.83 -2.61
CA GLN A 169 -13.44 -3.32 -2.54
C GLN A 169 -13.46 -2.06 -1.70
N GLY A 170 -13.94 -0.97 -2.30
CA GLY A 170 -14.07 0.32 -1.63
C GLY A 170 -15.42 0.49 -0.91
N PRO A 171 -15.58 1.64 -0.23
CA PRO A 171 -16.81 1.98 0.45
C PRO A 171 -17.98 1.99 -0.55
N GLY A 172 -19.10 1.34 -0.18
CA GLY A 172 -20.31 1.31 -0.99
C GLY A 172 -20.42 0.18 -2.03
N ALA A 173 -19.43 -0.73 -2.13
CA ALA A 173 -19.48 -1.88 -3.05
C ALA A 173 -20.38 -3.06 -2.58
N GLY A 174 -21.03 -2.92 -1.42
CA GLY A 174 -21.99 -3.87 -0.87
C GLY A 174 -23.37 -3.24 -0.73
N SER A 175 -24.12 -3.18 -1.83
CA SER A 175 -25.57 -2.93 -1.83
C SER A 175 -26.27 -4.00 -2.65
#